data_AF-R7M8U9-F1
#
_entry.id   AF-R7M8U9-F1
#
_cell.length_a   1.000
_cell.length_b   1.000
_cell.length_c   1.000
_cell.angle_alpha   90.00
_cell.angle_beta   90.00
_cell.angle_gamma   90.00
#
_symmetry.space_group_name_H-M   'P 1'
#
loop_
_entity.id
_entity.type
_entity.pdbx_description
1 polymer ?
#
loop_
_entity_poly.entity_id
_entity_poly.type
_entity_poly.pdbx_seq_one_letter_code
_entity_poly.pdbx_strand_id
1 'polypeptide(L)' 'MATKKYKVKNTNILHNGDLYKIGDVIELDDKQATKLQDVLTVVKETSTTNKNQNKTKTENSEKSGGENGK' A
#
# COMPACT_ATOMS: atom_id res chain seq x y z
N MET A 1 11.26 -3.16 19.44
CA MET A 1 12.07 -2.71 18.29
C MET A 1 11.38 -1.47 17.75
N ALA A 2 12.13 -0.46 17.32
CA ALA A 2 11.51 0.77 16.83
C ALA A 2 11.08 0.56 15.37
N THR A 3 9.79 0.75 15.09
CA THR A 3 9.28 0.77 13.72
C THR A 3 9.35 2.19 13.16
N LYS A 4 9.57 2.30 11.85
CA LYS A 4 9.57 3.58 11.12
C LYS A 4 8.61 3.48 9.94
N LYS A 5 8.13 4.65 9.48
CA LYS A 5 7.26 4.77 8.32
C LYS A 5 8.07 4.91 7.04
N TYR A 6 7.75 4.08 6.07
CA TYR A 6 8.37 4.06 4.76
C TYR A 6 7.31 4.14 3.68
N LYS A 7 7.60 4.89 2.60
CA LYS A 7 6.76 4.94 1.42
C LYS A 7 7.22 3.87 0.44
N VAL A 8 6.30 3.07 -0.03
CA VAL A 8 6.56 2.05 -1.05
C VAL A 8 6.82 2.72 -2.39
N LYS A 9 7.88 2.30 -3.08
CA LYS A 9 8.22 2.74 -4.43
C LYS A 9 8.57 1.53 -5.29
N ASN A 10 8.54 1.73 -6.61
CA ASN A 10 8.97 0.76 -7.62
C ASN A 10 8.06 -0.48 -7.80
N THR A 11 7.64 -1.13 -6.72
CA THR A 11 6.78 -2.34 -6.76
C THR A 11 5.82 -2.40 -5.58
N ASN A 12 4.79 -3.23 -5.69
CA ASN A 12 3.85 -3.50 -4.59
C ASN A 12 4.47 -4.49 -3.59
N ILE A 13 4.14 -4.34 -2.31
CA ILE A 13 4.69 -5.15 -1.22
C ILE A 13 3.55 -5.84 -0.49
N LEU A 14 3.64 -7.17 -0.34
CA LEU A 14 2.76 -7.93 0.55
C LEU A 14 3.43 -8.06 1.91
N HIS A 15 2.83 -7.48 2.95
CA HIS A 15 3.37 -7.52 4.31
C HIS A 15 2.26 -7.80 5.32
N ASN A 16 2.47 -8.80 6.18
CA ASN A 16 1.50 -9.26 7.19
C ASN A 16 0.10 -9.59 6.64
N GLY A 17 0.01 -9.98 5.37
CA GLY A 17 -1.26 -10.29 4.70
C GLY A 17 -1.89 -9.12 3.96
N ASP A 18 -1.36 -7.89 4.14
CA ASP A 18 -1.84 -6.70 3.46
C ASP A 18 -0.96 -6.34 2.25
N LEU A 19 -1.60 -6.01 1.13
CA LEU A 19 -0.91 -5.57 -0.08
C LEU A 19 -0.79 -4.04 -0.10
N TYR A 20 0.42 -3.55 0.08
CA TYR A 20 0.78 -2.14 -0.01
C TYR A 20 1.18 -1.81 -1.45
N LYS A 21 0.50 -0.86 -2.07
CA LYS A 21 0.79 -0.44 -3.45
C LYS A 21 1.88 0.61 -3.47
N ILE A 22 2.45 0.82 -4.65
CA ILE A 22 3.38 1.93 -4.88
C ILE A 22 2.73 3.25 -4.44
N GLY A 23 3.41 3.97 -3.54
CA GLY A 23 2.95 5.22 -2.95
C GLY A 23 2.31 5.07 -1.57
N ASP A 24 1.95 3.86 -1.14
CA ASP A 24 1.44 3.62 0.21
C ASP A 24 2.53 3.77 1.27
N VAL A 25 2.09 4.03 2.50
CA VAL A 25 2.97 4.10 3.66
C VAL A 25 2.83 2.80 4.47
N ILE A 26 3.96 2.16 4.72
CA ILE A 26 4.09 0.95 5.51
C ILE A 26 4.97 1.20 6.73
N GLU A 27 4.62 0.60 7.86
CA GLU A 27 5.46 0.57 9.05
C GLU A 27 6.29 -0.70 9.09
N LEU A 28 7.61 -0.54 9.18
CA LEU A 28 8.56 -1.65 9.20
C LEU A 28 9.63 -1.42 10.26
N ASP A 29 10.12 -2.51 10.84
CA ASP A 29 11.35 -2.52 11.64
C ASP A 29 12.58 -2.30 10.77
N ASP A 30 13.66 -1.75 11.35
CA ASP A 30 14.92 -1.49 10.64
C ASP A 30 15.47 -2.73 9.91
N LYS A 31 15.27 -3.94 10.47
CA LYS A 31 15.71 -5.20 9.84
C LYS A 31 14.96 -5.51 8.55
N GLN A 32 13.66 -5.27 8.52
CA GLN A 32 12.82 -5.51 7.34
C GLN A 32 13.03 -4.38 6.32
N ALA A 33 13.11 -3.13 6.79
CA ALA A 33 13.38 -1.98 5.96
C ALA A 33 14.71 -2.10 5.21
N THR A 34 15.77 -2.60 5.86
CA THR A 34 17.08 -2.82 5.22
C THR A 34 16.99 -3.76 4.02
N LYS A 35 16.17 -4.81 4.10
CA LYS A 35 15.97 -5.77 2.99
C LYS A 35 15.20 -5.16 1.82
N LEU A 36 14.39 -4.14 2.10
CA LEU A 36 13.47 -3.52 1.17
C LEU A 36 13.89 -2.08 0.83
N GLN A 37 15.12 -1.66 1.16
CA GLN A 37 15.59 -0.29 1.01
C GLN A 37 15.53 0.23 -0.45
N ASP A 38 15.63 -0.67 -1.43
CA ASP A 38 15.54 -0.33 -2.85
C ASP A 38 14.09 -0.01 -3.27
N VAL A 39 13.10 -0.61 -2.62
CA VAL A 39 11.67 -0.45 -2.90
C VAL A 39 10.97 0.43 -1.87
N LEU A 40 11.71 0.99 -0.92
CA LEU A 40 11.20 1.86 0.13
C LEU A 40 11.88 3.23 0.08
N THR A 41 11.20 4.23 0.62
CA THR A 41 11.76 5.56 0.87
C THR A 41 11.35 6.00 2.25
N VAL A 42 12.31 6.39 3.07
CA VAL A 42 12.03 6.89 4.42
C VAL A 42 11.10 8.10 4.30
N VAL A 43 9.94 8.03 4.95
CA VAL A 43 9.08 9.20 5.07
C VAL A 43 9.70 10.06 6.16
N LYS A 44 10.44 11.11 5.76
CA LYS A 44 10.74 12.19 6.69
C LYS A 44 9.40 12.82 7.05
N GLU A 45 9.06 12.75 8.33
CA GLU A 45 7.92 13.47 8.90
C GLU A 45 8.24 14.98 8.87
N THR A 46 8.15 15.54 7.67
CA THR A 46 8.03 16.99 7.52
C THR A 46 6.58 17.26 7.86
N SER A 47 6.35 17.88 9.02
CA SER A 47 5.03 18.37 9.44
C SER A 47 4.48 19.29 8.35
N THR A 48 3.84 18.70 7.36
CA THR A 48 3.15 19.42 6.30
C THR A 48 1.78 18.80 6.20
N THR A 49 0.88 19.37 6.98
CA THR A 49 -0.56 19.33 6.74
C THR A 49 -0.81 19.46 5.24
N ASN A 50 -1.34 18.41 4.60
CA ASN A 50 -2.23 18.55 3.44
C ASN A 50 -2.96 17.23 3.15
N LYS A 51 -4.14 17.13 3.75
CA LYS A 51 -5.44 16.87 3.10
C LYS A 51 -5.37 16.20 1.72
N ASN A 52 -5.63 14.89 1.66
CA ASN A 52 -6.58 14.38 0.67
C ASN A 52 -7.22 13.07 1.16
N GLN A 53 -8.39 13.20 1.77
CA GLN A 53 -9.39 12.14 1.74
C GLN A 53 -9.85 12.02 0.29
N ASN A 54 -9.51 10.94 -0.40
CA ASN A 54 -10.24 10.52 -1.60
C ASN A 54 -10.72 9.09 -1.34
N LYS A 55 -11.89 8.96 -0.68
CA LYS A 55 -13.17 8.59 -1.31
C LYS A 55 -13.09 7.30 -2.14
N THR A 56 -13.66 6.23 -1.55
CA THR A 56 -14.76 5.39 -2.10
C THR A 56 -14.62 4.93 -3.56
N LYS A 57 -14.79 3.66 -3.95
CA LYS A 57 -16.05 2.90 -3.82
C LYS A 57 -15.97 1.57 -4.61
N THR A 58 -16.55 0.52 -4.00
CA THR A 58 -17.30 -0.61 -4.60
C THR A 58 -16.59 -1.81 -5.23
N GLU A 59 -16.74 -2.93 -4.50
CA GLU A 59 -17.15 -4.28 -4.94
C GLU A 59 -17.17 -4.52 -6.45
N ASN A 60 -16.24 -5.36 -6.92
CA ASN A 60 -16.49 -6.05 -8.18
C ASN A 60 -17.28 -7.33 -7.87
N SER A 61 -18.53 -7.29 -8.30
CA SER A 61 -19.55 -8.31 -8.18
C SER A 61 -19.04 -9.71 -8.54
N GLU A 62 -19.39 -10.62 -7.66
CA GLU A 62 -19.55 -12.04 -7.91
C GLU A 62 -20.50 -12.30 -9.09
N LYS A 63 -20.39 -13.52 -9.65
CA LYS A 63 -21.34 -14.22 -10.53
C LYS A 63 -21.11 -14.12 -12.05
N SER A 64 -20.22 -14.99 -12.53
CA SER A 64 -20.36 -15.58 -13.87
C SER A 64 -21.45 -16.67 -13.79
N GLY A 65 -22.58 -16.45 -14.45
CA GLY A 65 -23.67 -17.42 -14.58
C GLY A 65 -24.76 -16.93 -15.54
N GLY A 66 -25.03 -17.73 -16.58
CA GLY A 66 -26.15 -17.62 -17.53
C GLY A 66 -25.87 -16.70 -18.73
N GLU A 67 -25.64 -17.17 -19.95
CA GLU A 67 -26.53 -17.91 -20.88
C GLU A 67 -27.56 -17.02 -21.62
N ASN A 68 -27.37 -16.96 -22.95
CA ASN A 68 -28.27 -16.70 -24.09
C ASN A 68 -28.96 -15.34 -24.34
N GLY A 69 -28.93 -14.93 -25.62
CA GLY A 69 -29.82 -13.91 -26.19
C GLY A 69 -29.37 -13.42 -27.58
N LYS A 70 -29.64 -14.21 -28.63
CA LYS A 70 -29.77 -13.75 -30.03
C LYS A 70 -31.23 -13.46 -30.32
#